data_AF-A0A3N5W038-F1
#
_entry.id   AF-A0A3N5W038-F1
#
_cell.length_a   1.000
_cell.length_b   1.000
_cell.length_c   1.000
_cell.angle_alpha   90.00
_cell.angle_beta   90.00
_cell.angle_gamma   90.00
#
_symmetry.space_group_name_H-M   'P 1'
#
loop_
_entity.id
_entity.type
_entity.pdbx_description
1 polymer ?
#
loop_
_entity_poly.entity_id
_entity_poly.type
_entity_poly.pdbx_seq_one_letter_code
_entity_poly.pdbx_strand_id
1 'polypeptide(L)' 'AVFMGANTYIGNAPNFMVRSIAEEAGVAMPSFFGYLLKYAVPILVPCFFLLMLVFL' A
#
# COMPACT_ATOMS: atom_id res chain seq x y z
N ALA A 1 -1.19 -6.34 19.70
CA ALA A 1 -0.12 -6.27 18.68
C ALA A 1 -0.64 -6.77 17.34
N VAL A 2 -1.27 -5.91 16.52
CA VAL A 2 -1.66 -6.21 15.11
C VAL A 2 -1.66 -4.93 14.24
N PHE A 3 -1.18 -3.79 14.76
CA PHE A 3 -1.34 -2.50 14.08
C PHE A 3 -0.39 -2.28 12.89
N MET A 4 0.73 -3.01 12.85
CA MET A 4 1.76 -2.87 11.80
C MET A 4 1.86 -4.09 10.87
N GLY A 5 0.99 -5.09 11.01
CA GLY A 5 1.08 -6.33 10.21
C GLY A 5 1.02 -6.08 8.70
N ALA A 6 0.12 -5.20 8.26
CA ALA A 6 0.02 -4.78 6.86
C ALA A 6 1.24 -3.98 6.40
N ASN A 7 1.80 -3.12 7.26
CA ASN A 7 3.00 -2.34 6.94
C ASN A 7 4.25 -3.22 6.80
N THR A 8 4.36 -4.28 7.60
CA THR A 8 5.42 -5.30 7.47
C THR A 8 5.24 -6.16 6.21
N TYR A 9 4.00 -6.42 5.78
CA TYR A 9 3.74 -7.20 4.56
C TYR A 9 4.11 -6.43 3.29
N ILE A 10 3.91 -5.10 3.27
CA ILE A 10 4.36 -4.23 2.17
C ILE A 10 5.89 -4.28 2.03
N GLY A 11 6.61 -4.30 3.15
CA GLY A 11 8.08 -4.31 3.18
C GLY A 11 8.72 -5.67 3.47
N ASN A 12 8.13 -6.78 3.01
CA ASN A 12 8.77 -8.09 3.18
C ASN A 12 9.86 -8.33 2.12
N ALA A 13 10.81 -9.24 2.40
CA ALA A 13 11.95 -9.49 1.51
C ALA A 13 11.55 -9.87 0.06
N PRO A 14 10.55 -10.75 -0.18
CA PRO A 14 10.08 -11.04 -1.54
C PRO A 14 9.51 -9.82 -2.27
N ASN A 15 8.71 -8.97 -1.61
CA ASN A 15 8.14 -7.78 -2.23
C ASN A 15 9.22 -6.74 -2.57
N PHE A 16 10.25 -6.61 -1.74
CA PHE A 16 11.40 -5.77 -2.08
C PHE A 16 12.21 -6.30 -3.26
N MET A 17 12.33 -7.62 -3.40
CA MET A 17 12.95 -8.25 -4.57
C MET A 17 12.14 -8.00 -5.85
N VAL A 18 10.80 -8.13 -5.80
CA VAL A 18 9.95 -7.81 -6.96
C VAL A 18 10.04 -6.33 -7.31
N ARG A 19 10.06 -5.45 -6.30
CA ARG A 19 10.23 -4.00 -6.49
C ARG A 19 11.56 -3.68 -7.18
N SER A 20 12.68 -4.30 -6.77
CA SER A 20 13.98 -4.04 -7.41
C SER A 20 14.04 -4.52 -8.85
N ILE A 21 13.46 -5.69 -9.16
CA ILE A 21 13.35 -6.20 -10.54
C ILE A 21 12.51 -5.24 -11.41
N ALA A 22 11.41 -4.72 -10.89
CA ALA A 22 10.59 -3.74 -11.61
C ALA A 22 11.33 -2.42 -11.85
N GLU A 23 12.12 -1.95 -10.87
CA GLU A 23 12.98 -0.76 -11.01
C GLU A 23 14.07 -0.99 -12.07
N GLU A 24 14.72 -2.16 -12.08
CA GLU A 24 15.71 -2.55 -13.10
C GLU A 24 15.10 -2.67 -14.50
N ALA A 25 13.84 -3.10 -14.62
CA ALA A 25 13.09 -3.13 -15.87
C ALA A 25 12.62 -1.75 -16.36
N GLY A 26 12.99 -0.67 -15.67
CA GLY A 26 12.63 0.71 -16.03
C GLY A 26 11.22 1.13 -15.59
N VAL A 27 10.53 0.34 -14.76
CA VAL A 27 9.22 0.70 -14.23
C VAL A 27 9.42 1.58 -13.00
N ALA A 28 8.87 2.79 -13.03
CA ALA A 28 8.95 3.74 -11.92
C ALA A 28 8.12 3.24 -10.71
N MET A 29 8.79 2.64 -9.73
CA MET A 29 8.15 2.19 -8.49
C MET A 29 7.98 3.35 -7.50
N PRO A 30 6.78 3.50 -6.89
CA PRO A 30 6.56 4.52 -5.88
C PRO A 30 7.35 4.19 -4.59
N SER A 31 7.78 5.23 -3.88
CA SER A 31 8.26 5.09 -2.50
C SER A 31 7.12 4.66 -1.58
N PHE A 32 7.42 4.16 -0.38
CA PHE A 32 6.39 3.73 0.58
C PHE A 32 5.33 4.82 0.85
N PHE A 33 5.76 6.05 1.13
CA PHE A 33 4.84 7.18 1.31
C PHE A 33 4.16 7.59 0.01
N GLY A 34 4.84 7.46 -1.14
CA GLY A 34 4.23 7.67 -2.45
C GLY A 34 3.09 6.68 -2.72
N TYR A 35 3.26 5.41 -2.36
CA TYR A 35 2.23 4.38 -2.42
C TYR A 35 1.04 4.72 -1.50
N LEU A 36 1.34 5.11 -0.26
CA LEU A 36 0.33 5.45 0.74
C LEU A 36 -0.56 6.62 0.28
N LEU A 37 0.04 7.72 -0.15
CA LEU A 37 -0.69 8.95 -0.47
C LEU A 37 -1.36 8.92 -1.85
N LYS A 38 -0.72 8.32 -2.86
CA LYS A 38 -1.27 8.31 -4.23
C LYS A 38 -2.27 7.19 -4.47
N TYR A 39 -2.15 6.07 -3.75
CA TYR A 39 -2.97 4.88 -4.02
C TYR A 39 -3.76 4.43 -2.80
N ALA A 40 -3.12 4.17 -1.67
CA ALA A 40 -3.80 3.56 -0.53
C ALA A 40 -4.85 4.50 0.09
N VAL A 41 -4.50 5.74 0.43
CA VAL A 41 -5.41 6.70 1.08
C VAL A 41 -6.61 7.05 0.19
N PRO A 42 -6.45 7.44 -1.09
CA PRO A 42 -7.57 7.79 -1.95
C PRO A 42 -8.54 6.64 -2.22
N ILE A 43 -8.12 5.38 -2.07
CA ILE A 43 -8.98 4.21 -2.28
C ILE A 43 -9.60 3.76 -0.95
N LEU A 44 -8.77 3.58 0.08
CA LEU A 44 -9.21 2.98 1.35
C LEU A 44 -10.07 3.94 2.17
N VAL A 45 -9.80 5.25 2.15
CA VAL A 45 -10.58 6.23 2.94
C VAL A 45 -12.02 6.34 2.41
N PRO A 46 -12.29 6.50 1.10
CA PRO A 46 -13.66 6.50 0.58
C PRO A 46 -14.37 5.16 0.80
N CYS A 47 -13.68 4.03 0.59
CA CYS A 47 -14.25 2.71 0.88
C CYS A 47 -14.64 2.57 2.35
N PHE A 48 -13.78 3.01 3.27
CA PHE A 48 -14.08 3.01 4.70
C PHE A 48 -15.26 3.91 5.03
N PHE A 49 -15.35 5.11 4.43
CA PHE A 49 -16.47 6.03 4.65
C PHE A 49 -17.79 5.46 4.13
N LEU A 50 -17.78 4.79 2.97
CA LEU A 50 -18.96 4.09 2.44
C LEU A 50 -19.40 2.96 3.36
N LEU A 51 -18.47 2.14 3.85
CA LEU A 51 -18.77 1.10 4.82
C LEU A 51 -19.35 1.69 6.12
N MET A 52 -18.78 2.79 6.60
CA MET A 52 -19.31 3.51 7.76
C MET A 52 -20.77 3.93 7.51
N LEU A 53 -21.11 4.52 6.37
CA LEU A 53 -22.49 4.95 6.08
C LEU A 53 -23.49 3.79 5.92
N VAL A 54 -23.03 2.60 5.52
CA VAL A 54 -23.89 1.43 5.32
C VAL A 54 -24.16 0.67 6.63
N PHE A 55 -23.18 0.63 7.53
CA PHE A 55 -23.23 -0.18 8.75
C PHE A 55 -23.44 0.63 10.04
N LEU A 56 -23.34 1.97 9.99
CA LEU A 56 -23.72 2.88 11.08
C LEU A 56 -25.18 3.31 10.93
#